data_AF-A0A059X2K6-F1
#
_entry.id   AF-A0A059X2K6-F1
#
_cell.length_a   1.000
_cell.length_b   1.000
_cell.length_c   1.000
_cell.angle_alpha   90.00
_cell.angle_beta   90.00
_cell.angle_gamma   90.00
#
_symmetry.space_group_name_H-M   'P 1'
#
loop_
_entity.id
_entity.type
_entity.pdbx_description
1 polymer ?
#
loop_
_entity_poly.entity_id
_entity_poly.type
_entity_poly.pdbx_seq_one_letter_code
_entity_poly.pdbx_strand_id
1 'polypeptide(L)'
;MIQRRFRQVDVFTTLPYQGNPVAVILDGDGLTTEQMQAIARWTNLSETTFVCTAADLSADYRLRIFCPANEMRFAGHPTIGSAHALLTSGFKPKRQGVLVQECGVGLVHLKTGPEGVSIALPKAHFKEVDETARTAVEDAIGAPVLETPDG
;
A
#
# COMPACT_ATOMS: atom_id res chain seq x y z
N MET A 1 -5.80 -24.02 -16.08
CA MET A 1 -5.31 -23.08 -15.03
C MET A 1 -5.54 -21.66 -15.51
N ILE A 2 -6.09 -20.77 -14.67
CA ILE A 2 -6.23 -19.35 -15.01
C ILE A 2 -4.94 -18.64 -14.59
N GLN A 3 -4.20 -18.09 -15.56
CA GLN A 3 -3.03 -17.26 -15.29
C GLN A 3 -3.45 -15.83 -14.96
N ARG A 4 -2.69 -15.18 -14.07
CA ARG A 4 -2.92 -13.78 -13.65
C ARG A 4 -1.63 -13.00 -13.77
N ARG A 5 -1.73 -11.74 -14.21
CA ARG A 5 -0.55 -10.87 -14.31
C ARG A 5 -0.06 -10.50 -12.91
N PHE A 6 1.25 -10.62 -12.72
CA PHE A 6 1.93 -10.38 -11.46
C PHE A 6 3.08 -9.39 -11.65
N ARG A 7 3.25 -8.49 -10.69
CA ARG A 7 4.41 -7.61 -10.55
C ARG A 7 4.86 -7.64 -9.09
N GLN A 8 6.16 -7.71 -8.85
CA GLN A 8 6.75 -7.38 -7.57
C GLN A 8 7.45 -6.03 -7.72
N VAL A 9 7.10 -5.07 -6.87
CA VAL A 9 7.59 -3.69 -6.98
C VAL A 9 8.28 -3.32 -5.67
N ASP A 10 9.53 -2.90 -5.75
CA ASP A 10 10.21 -2.24 -4.63
C ASP A 10 9.76 -0.79 -4.55
N VAL A 11 9.04 -0.45 -3.49
CA VAL A 11 8.50 0.90 -3.28
C VAL A 11 9.54 1.76 -2.55
N PHE A 12 9.52 3.07 -2.82
CA PHE A 12 10.45 4.08 -2.27
C PHE A 12 11.91 3.99 -2.74
N THR A 13 12.15 3.33 -3.88
CA THR A 13 13.47 3.24 -4.49
C THR A 13 13.37 3.27 -6.01
N THR A 14 14.44 3.66 -6.68
CA THR A 14 14.67 3.45 -8.11
C THR A 14 15.64 2.32 -8.39
N LEU A 15 16.25 1.76 -7.34
CA LEU A 15 17.21 0.67 -7.39
C LEU A 15 16.55 -0.63 -6.90
N PRO A 16 16.63 -1.73 -7.67
CA PRO A 16 16.14 -3.03 -7.23
C PRO A 16 16.71 -3.43 -5.86
N TYR A 17 15.87 -4.08 -5.06
CA TYR A 17 16.19 -4.68 -3.75
C TYR A 17 16.52 -3.67 -2.63
N GLN A 18 16.27 -2.38 -2.84
CA GLN A 18 16.55 -1.32 -1.86
C GLN A 18 15.29 -0.59 -1.36
N GLY A 19 14.12 -1.16 -1.62
CA GLY A 19 12.84 -0.59 -1.24
C GLY A 19 12.05 -1.48 -0.28
N ASN A 20 10.78 -1.15 -0.12
CA ASN A 20 9.82 -2.03 0.53
C ASN A 20 9.01 -2.79 -0.54
N PRO A 21 9.19 -4.11 -0.68
CA PRO A 21 8.58 -4.88 -1.76
C PRO A 21 7.07 -5.10 -1.52
N VAL A 22 6.29 -4.90 -2.58
CA VAL A 22 4.89 -5.30 -2.62
C VAL A 22 4.62 -6.24 -3.80
N ALA A 23 3.89 -7.33 -3.55
CA ALA A 23 3.36 -8.20 -4.59
C ALA A 23 2.04 -7.62 -5.11
N VAL A 24 1.92 -7.43 -6.42
CA VAL A 24 0.74 -6.85 -7.08
C VAL A 24 0.17 -7.85 -8.09
N ILE A 25 -1.04 -8.33 -7.82
CA ILE A 25 -1.84 -9.11 -8.76
C ILE A 25 -2.74 -8.12 -9.51
N LEU A 26 -2.47 -7.94 -10.81
CA LEU A 26 -3.17 -6.95 -11.64
C LEU A 26 -4.58 -7.41 -12.07
N ASP A 27 -4.88 -8.70 -11.91
CA ASP A 27 -6.15 -9.34 -12.28
C ASP A 27 -6.77 -10.02 -11.05
N GLY A 28 -7.21 -9.21 -10.08
CA GLY A 28 -7.75 -9.67 -8.80
C GLY A 28 -9.19 -10.19 -8.86
N ASP A 29 -9.94 -9.84 -9.90
CA ASP A 29 -11.34 -10.23 -10.03
C ASP A 29 -11.52 -11.76 -10.12
N GLY A 30 -12.64 -12.25 -9.60
CA GLY A 30 -12.97 -13.68 -9.53
C GLY A 30 -12.20 -14.47 -8.47
N LEU A 31 -11.33 -13.85 -7.67
CA LEU A 31 -10.75 -14.47 -6.48
C LEU A 31 -11.65 -14.22 -5.26
N THR A 32 -11.85 -15.25 -4.45
CA THR A 32 -12.48 -15.08 -3.12
C THR A 32 -11.49 -14.44 -2.14
N THR A 33 -12.00 -13.90 -1.03
CA THR A 33 -11.17 -13.35 0.05
C THR A 33 -10.18 -14.40 0.59
N GLU A 34 -10.61 -15.65 0.73
CA GLU A 34 -9.78 -16.75 1.23
C GLU A 34 -8.64 -17.07 0.27
N GLN A 35 -8.91 -17.03 -1.04
CA GLN A 35 -7.88 -17.22 -2.06
C GLN A 35 -6.87 -16.06 -2.06
N MET A 36 -7.34 -14.82 -1.96
CA MET A 36 -6.46 -13.65 -1.83
C MET A 36 -5.58 -13.75 -0.58
N GLN A 37 -6.15 -14.13 0.56
CA GLN A 37 -5.41 -14.35 1.81
C GLN A 37 -4.40 -15.50 1.69
N ALA A 38 -4.76 -16.59 1.02
CA ALA A 38 -3.85 -17.71 0.79
C ALA A 38 -2.66 -17.29 -0.09
N ILE A 39 -2.90 -16.49 -1.13
CA ILE A 39 -1.84 -15.92 -1.96
C ILE A 39 -0.95 -14.99 -1.14
N ALA A 40 -1.53 -14.08 -0.33
CA ALA A 40 -0.76 -13.18 0.53
C ALA A 40 0.11 -13.92 1.57
N ARG A 41 -0.38 -15.04 2.10
CA ARG A 41 0.43 -15.94 2.96
C ARG A 41 1.56 -16.60 2.18
N TRP A 42 1.29 -17.04 0.96
CA TRP A 42 2.26 -17.74 0.13
C TRP A 42 3.38 -16.83 -0.39
N THR A 43 3.07 -15.59 -0.78
CA THR A 43 4.08 -14.60 -1.18
C THR A 43 4.97 -14.20 -0.01
N ASN A 44 4.43 -14.22 1.22
CA ASN A 44 5.14 -13.95 2.47
C ASN A 44 5.89 -12.60 2.47
N LEU A 45 5.39 -11.63 1.72
CA LEU A 45 5.80 -10.23 1.81
C LEU A 45 4.98 -9.53 2.89
N SER A 46 5.41 -8.33 3.31
CA SER A 46 4.64 -7.50 4.24
C SER A 46 3.20 -7.31 3.76
N GLU A 47 3.02 -7.04 2.46
CA GLU A 47 1.70 -6.96 1.84
C GLU A 47 1.68 -7.53 0.41
N THR A 48 0.50 -8.00 0.05
CA THR A 48 0.11 -8.41 -1.30
C THR A 48 -1.19 -7.72 -1.67
N THR A 49 -1.25 -7.17 -2.89
CA THR A 49 -2.39 -6.39 -3.36
C THR A 49 -3.03 -7.01 -4.58
N PHE A 50 -4.32 -6.73 -4.72
CA PHE A 50 -5.15 -7.23 -5.81
C PHE A 50 -5.87 -6.03 -6.44
N VAL A 51 -5.55 -5.77 -7.71
CA VAL A 51 -6.25 -4.78 -8.52
C VAL A 51 -7.53 -5.42 -9.05
N CYS A 52 -8.66 -4.81 -8.69
CA CYS A 52 -10.00 -5.26 -9.01
C CYS A 52 -10.75 -4.17 -9.79
N THR A 53 -11.82 -4.58 -10.46
CA THR A 53 -12.79 -3.63 -11.01
C THR A 53 -13.40 -2.79 -9.88
N ALA A 54 -13.42 -1.48 -10.05
CA ALA A 54 -14.04 -0.57 -9.09
C ALA A 54 -15.55 -0.77 -9.03
N ALA A 55 -16.12 -0.73 -7.83
CA ALA A 55 -17.56 -0.67 -7.62
C ALA A 55 -18.06 0.78 -7.75
N ASP A 56 -17.25 1.75 -7.32
CA ASP A 56 -17.53 3.17 -7.51
C ASP A 56 -17.05 3.63 -8.91
N LEU A 57 -17.98 4.13 -9.73
CA LEU A 57 -17.69 4.61 -11.08
C LEU A 57 -16.80 5.86 -11.13
N SER A 58 -16.60 6.55 -10.01
CA SER A 58 -15.66 7.65 -9.89
C SER A 58 -14.20 7.18 -9.71
N ALA A 59 -13.99 5.93 -9.26
CA ALA A 59 -12.66 5.35 -9.12
C ALA A 59 -12.14 4.76 -10.44
N ASP A 60 -10.82 4.73 -10.60
CA ASP A 60 -10.13 4.08 -11.71
C ASP A 60 -10.04 2.57 -11.51
N TYR A 61 -9.81 2.14 -10.26
CA TYR A 61 -9.68 0.74 -9.85
C TYR A 61 -10.01 0.58 -8.38
N ARG A 62 -10.32 -0.65 -7.97
CA ARG A 62 -10.37 -1.04 -6.56
C ARG A 62 -9.09 -1.78 -6.18
N LEU A 63 -8.55 -1.47 -5.01
CA LEU A 63 -7.41 -2.17 -4.44
C LEU A 63 -7.83 -2.89 -3.16
N ARG A 64 -7.58 -4.20 -3.12
CA ARG A 64 -7.60 -4.97 -1.87
C ARG A 64 -6.18 -5.24 -1.42
N ILE A 65 -5.91 -5.05 -0.13
CA ILE A 65 -4.56 -5.09 0.45
C ILE A 65 -4.56 -6.13 1.56
N PHE A 66 -3.66 -7.09 1.48
CA PHE A 66 -3.54 -8.16 2.45
C PHE A 66 -2.14 -8.21 3.01
N CYS A 67 -2.00 -8.28 4.33
CA CYS A 67 -0.81 -8.85 4.93
C CYS A 67 -0.99 -10.38 5.04
N PRO A 68 0.04 -11.14 5.44
CA PRO A 68 -0.08 -12.59 5.59
C PRO A 68 -1.18 -13.02 6.58
N ALA A 69 -1.51 -12.19 7.56
CA ALA A 69 -2.49 -12.51 8.59
C ALA A 69 -3.93 -12.12 8.23
N ASN A 70 -4.14 -10.97 7.59
CA ASN A 70 -5.47 -10.41 7.38
C ASN A 70 -5.51 -9.37 6.23
N GLU A 71 -6.73 -9.03 5.83
CA GLU A 71 -6.97 -7.88 4.95
C GLU A 71 -6.84 -6.56 5.71
N MET A 72 -6.22 -5.58 5.07
CA MET A 72 -6.06 -4.21 5.54
C MET A 72 -7.01 -3.29 4.78
N ARG A 73 -7.58 -2.32 5.49
CA ARG A 73 -8.46 -1.32 4.87
C ARG A 73 -7.69 -0.32 4.01
N PHE A 74 -6.43 -0.05 4.36
CA PHE A 74 -5.53 0.86 3.67
C PHE A 74 -4.08 0.62 4.10
N ALA A 75 -3.13 0.87 3.20
CA ALA A 75 -1.70 0.96 3.49
C ALA A 75 -1.01 1.84 2.44
N GLY A 76 -0.03 2.65 2.86
CA GLY A 76 0.62 3.66 2.03
C GLY A 76 1.48 3.08 0.90
N HIS A 77 2.54 2.35 1.25
CA HIS A 77 3.45 1.80 0.25
C HIS A 77 2.77 0.79 -0.71
N PRO A 78 1.81 -0.06 -0.26
CA PRO A 78 1.11 -0.95 -1.18
C PRO A 78 0.24 -0.19 -2.17
N THR A 79 -0.36 0.94 -1.75
CA THR A 79 -1.11 1.85 -2.63
C THR A 79 -0.19 2.44 -3.72
N ILE A 80 0.99 2.97 -3.33
CA ILE A 80 1.96 3.56 -4.27
C ILE A 80 2.49 2.51 -5.26
N GLY A 81 2.94 1.35 -4.75
CA GLY A 81 3.48 0.28 -5.59
C GLY A 81 2.45 -0.31 -6.55
N SER A 82 1.19 -0.46 -6.11
CA SER A 82 0.11 -0.95 -6.96
C SER A 82 -0.27 0.04 -8.04
N ALA A 83 -0.34 1.34 -7.71
CA ALA A 83 -0.57 2.39 -8.70
C ALA A 83 0.54 2.41 -9.76
N HIS A 84 1.81 2.31 -9.34
CA HIS A 84 2.93 2.21 -10.27
C HIS A 84 2.84 0.98 -11.17
N ALA A 85 2.57 -0.20 -10.61
CA ALA A 85 2.40 -1.44 -11.36
C ALA A 85 1.23 -1.36 -12.36
N LEU A 86 0.11 -0.75 -11.97
CA LEU A 86 -1.07 -0.59 -12.81
C LEU A 86 -0.78 0.34 -14.00
N LEU A 87 -0.20 1.51 -13.75
CA LEU A 87 0.15 2.48 -14.79
C LEU A 87 1.17 1.89 -15.79
N THR A 88 2.21 1.22 -15.29
CA THR A 88 3.23 0.58 -16.15
C THR A 88 2.71 -0.63 -16.92
N SER A 89 1.55 -1.20 -16.53
CA SER A 89 0.85 -2.21 -17.32
C SER A 89 0.12 -1.66 -18.55
N GLY A 90 0.12 -0.33 -18.74
CA GLY A 90 -0.57 0.34 -19.85
C GLY A 90 -1.99 0.83 -19.50
N PHE A 91 -2.39 0.74 -18.23
CA PHE A 91 -3.67 1.29 -17.77
C PHE A 91 -3.70 2.81 -17.98
N LYS A 92 -4.83 3.32 -18.48
CA LYS A 92 -5.04 4.76 -18.71
C LYS A 92 -6.03 5.29 -17.68
N PRO A 93 -5.60 6.19 -16.77
CA PRO A 93 -6.51 6.83 -15.83
C PRO A 93 -7.61 7.62 -16.55
N LYS A 94 -8.79 7.73 -15.94
CA LYS A 94 -9.91 8.53 -16.42
C LYS A 94 -9.55 10.01 -16.58
N ARG A 95 -8.63 10.51 -15.75
CA ARG A 95 -8.11 11.88 -15.80
C ARG A 95 -6.59 11.89 -15.76
N GLN A 96 -5.96 12.60 -16.69
CA GLN A 96 -4.49 12.71 -16.71
C GLN A 96 -3.95 13.34 -15.43
N GLY A 97 -2.86 12.77 -14.89
CA GLY A 97 -2.18 13.24 -13.68
C GLY A 97 -2.89 12.89 -12.36
N VAL A 98 -4.04 12.22 -12.42
CA VAL A 98 -4.81 11.80 -11.25
C VAL A 98 -5.17 10.33 -11.42
N LEU A 99 -5.00 9.56 -10.34
CA LEU A 99 -5.47 8.19 -10.27
C LEU A 99 -6.32 8.06 -9.00
N VAL A 100 -7.53 7.51 -9.12
CA VAL A 100 -8.47 7.37 -8.01
C VAL A 100 -8.59 5.89 -7.65
N GLN A 101 -8.14 5.53 -6.46
CA GLN A 101 -8.21 4.18 -5.92
C GLN A 101 -9.41 4.04 -4.97
N GLU A 102 -10.27 3.05 -5.20
CA GLU A 102 -11.23 2.59 -4.20
C GLU A 102 -10.58 1.55 -3.29
N CYS A 103 -10.71 1.68 -1.96
CA CYS A 103 -10.25 0.68 -1.00
C CYS A 103 -11.09 0.69 0.29
N GLY A 104 -10.68 -0.03 1.33
CA GLY A 104 -11.47 -0.20 2.57
C GLY A 104 -11.68 1.08 3.39
N VAL A 105 -11.01 2.19 3.04
CA VAL A 105 -11.24 3.52 3.60
C VAL A 105 -12.03 4.46 2.66
N GLY A 106 -12.48 3.97 1.51
CA GLY A 106 -13.17 4.75 0.48
C GLY A 106 -12.24 5.13 -0.68
N LEU A 107 -12.47 6.32 -1.24
CA LEU A 107 -11.71 6.84 -2.38
C LEU A 107 -10.43 7.52 -1.92
N VAL A 108 -9.31 7.07 -2.47
CA VAL A 108 -7.98 7.65 -2.26
C VAL A 108 -7.52 8.28 -3.56
N HIS A 109 -7.22 9.58 -3.51
CA HIS A 109 -6.77 10.33 -4.68
C HIS A 109 -5.25 10.36 -4.71
N LEU A 110 -4.68 9.80 -5.78
CA LEU A 110 -3.25 9.80 -6.04
C LEU A 110 -2.94 10.82 -7.14
N LYS A 111 -1.82 11.52 -6.98
CA LYS A 111 -1.22 12.33 -8.05
C LYS A 111 -0.18 11.50 -8.77
N THR A 112 -0.21 11.53 -10.10
CA THR A 112 0.71 10.80 -10.96
C THR A 112 1.46 11.76 -11.87
N GLY A 113 2.75 11.53 -12.07
CA GLY A 113 3.59 12.39 -12.90
C GLY A 113 4.97 11.80 -13.14
N PRO A 114 5.89 12.58 -13.76
CA PRO A 114 7.26 12.14 -14.06
C PRO A 114 8.05 11.74 -12.81
N GLU A 115 7.79 12.41 -11.68
CA GLU A 115 8.40 12.15 -10.37
C GLU A 115 7.81 10.91 -9.65
N GLY A 116 6.84 10.22 -10.26
CA GLY A 116 6.19 9.03 -9.73
C GLY A 116 4.78 9.27 -9.19
N VAL A 117 4.45 8.57 -8.11
CA VAL A 117 3.10 8.54 -7.51
C VAL A 117 3.17 9.12 -6.10
N SER A 118 2.26 10.04 -5.79
CA SER A 118 2.11 10.59 -4.44
C SER A 118 0.68 10.49 -3.93
N ILE A 119 0.54 10.33 -2.62
CA ILE A 119 -0.73 10.22 -1.91
C ILE A 119 -0.80 11.25 -0.79
N ALA A 120 -1.98 11.80 -0.54
CA ALA A 120 -2.21 12.60 0.66
C ALA A 120 -2.61 11.67 1.80
N LEU A 121 -1.85 11.70 2.89
CA LEU A 121 -2.20 11.00 4.13
C LEU A 121 -3.12 11.89 4.98
N PRO A 122 -4.00 11.28 5.80
CA PRO A 122 -4.75 12.05 6.79
C PRO A 122 -3.80 12.74 7.78
N LYS A 123 -4.27 13.82 8.41
CA LYS A 123 -3.49 14.55 9.41
C LYS A 123 -3.12 13.59 10.56
N ALA A 124 -1.84 13.55 10.90
CA ALA A 124 -1.36 12.75 12.01
C ALA A 124 -1.93 13.28 13.35
N HIS A 125 -2.27 12.35 14.24
CA HIS A 125 -2.67 12.63 15.60
C HIS A 125 -1.58 12.14 16.54
N PHE A 126 -1.09 13.03 17.39
CA PHE A 126 -0.04 12.73 18.37
C PHE A 126 -0.65 12.67 19.77
N LYS A 127 -0.12 11.77 20.59
CA LYS A 127 -0.47 11.64 22.00
C LYS A 127 0.81 11.45 22.79
N GLU A 128 0.98 12.22 23.86
CA GLU A 128 2.07 12.02 24.80
C GLU A 128 1.93 10.65 25.49
N VAL A 129 3.09 10.02 25.72
CA VAL A 129 3.20 8.76 26.47
C VAL A 129 3.77 9.07 27.85
N ASP A 130 3.38 8.27 28.85
CA ASP A 130 3.92 8.43 30.20
C ASP A 130 5.35 7.86 30.31
N GLU A 131 6.01 8.17 31.42
CA GLU A 131 7.41 7.78 31.64
C GLU A 131 7.61 6.27 31.74
N THR A 132 6.56 5.52 32.11
CA THR A 132 6.62 4.06 32.17
C THR A 132 6.68 3.49 30.76
N ALA A 133 5.82 3.98 29.86
CA ALA A 133 5.84 3.61 28.45
C ALA A 133 7.13 4.07 27.77
N ARG A 134 7.63 5.27 28.09
CA ARG A 134 8.91 5.77 27.58
C ARG A 134 10.05 4.83 27.95
N THR A 135 10.22 4.53 29.24
CA THR A 135 11.29 3.64 29.73
C THR A 135 11.21 2.27 29.06
N ALA A 136 10.01 1.71 28.92
CA ALA A 136 9.83 0.42 28.26
C ALA A 136 10.25 0.42 26.78
N VAL A 137 10.03 1.52 26.05
CA VAL A 137 10.49 1.69 24.66
C VAL A 137 12.00 1.82 24.59
N GLU A 138 12.60 2.60 25.48
CA GLU A 138 14.06 2.78 25.55
C GLU A 138 14.77 1.46 25.83
N ASP A 139 14.24 0.67 26.77
CA ASP A 139 14.75 -0.68 27.10
C ASP A 139 14.62 -1.64 25.91
N ALA A 140 13.49 -1.61 25.19
CA ALA A 140 13.25 -2.50 24.05
C ALA A 140 14.12 -2.17 22.83
N ILE A 141 14.39 -0.87 22.60
CA ILE A 141 15.23 -0.38 21.48
C ILE A 141 16.72 -0.42 21.85
N GLY A 142 17.06 -0.29 23.14
CA GLY A 142 18.42 -0.19 23.65
C GLY A 142 19.04 1.21 23.46
N ALA A 143 18.20 2.24 23.33
CA ALA A 143 18.63 3.63 23.13
C ALA A 143 17.60 4.61 23.73
N PRO A 144 18.04 5.79 24.21
CA PRO A 144 17.13 6.80 24.75
C PRO A 144 16.24 7.38 23.65
N VAL A 145 15.01 7.76 24.02
CA VAL A 145 14.11 8.49 23.12
C VAL A 145 14.72 9.87 22.88
N LEU A 146 14.99 10.17 21.62
CA LEU A 146 15.39 11.51 21.21
C LEU A 146 14.21 12.45 21.42
N GLU A 147 14.45 13.58 22.08
CA GLU A 147 13.49 14.68 22.07
C GLU A 147 13.26 15.08 20.61
N THR A 148 12.00 15.35 20.26
CA THR A 148 11.67 15.89 18.94
C THR A 148 12.55 17.11 18.67
N PRO A 149 13.29 17.18 17.55
CA PRO A 149 13.92 18.44 17.16
C PRO A 149 12.83 19.50 17.15
N ASP A 150 13.06 20.63 17.83
CA ASP A 150 12.09 21.70 18.01
C ASP A 150 11.25 21.93 16.74
N GLY A 151 9.93 21.79 16.88
CA GLY A 151 8.86 22.25 15.97
C GLY A 151 9.17 22.35 14.47
#